data_AF-A0A6A3KLI7-F1
#
_entry.id   AF-A0A6A3KLI7-F1
#
_cell.length_a   1.000
_cell.length_b   1.000
_cell.length_c   1.000
_cell.angle_alpha   90.00
_cell.angle_beta   90.00
_cell.angle_gamma   90.00
#
_symmetry.space_group_name_H-M   'P 1'
#
loop_
_entity.id
_entity.type
_entity.pdbx_description
1 polymer ?
#
loop_
_entity_poly.entity_id
_entity_poly.type
_entity_poly.pdbx_seq_one_letter_code
_entity_poly.pdbx_strand_id
1 'polypeptide(L)'
;MVSKHNTDVWKGNPAFDKENQNLPASVEKSPELLAKNLVRVAIGFEKKHRLATAFGIFKRANHILPKESTKLTERLGRLQEECPTAVNQAPPQELSTTAYMVKVLERDLMSVLNHGTTNELTQLHAIGVKRAELVLEKRPYQQLEELRRVPGMSANVIARLHQHHTNWENHQ
;
A
#
# COMPACT_ATOMS: atom_id res chain seq x y z
N MET A 1 -45.30 -33.51 -55.09
CA MET A 1 -45.74 -33.99 -53.76
C MET A 1 -44.65 -33.62 -52.75
N VAL A 2 -45.03 -32.87 -51.71
CA VAL A 2 -44.37 -32.73 -50.38
C VAL A 2 -42.90 -32.23 -50.40
N SER A 3 -42.65 -30.92 -50.33
CA SER A 3 -42.49 -30.06 -49.13
C SER A 3 -41.08 -30.03 -48.51
N LYS A 4 -40.47 -28.83 -48.57
CA LYS A 4 -39.78 -28.07 -47.50
C LYS A 4 -38.56 -28.75 -46.81
N HIS A 5 -37.39 -28.15 -46.55
CA HIS A 5 -37.04 -26.77 -46.19
C HIS A 5 -35.59 -26.44 -46.59
N ASN A 6 -35.40 -25.18 -46.93
CA ASN A 6 -34.15 -24.44 -47.07
C ASN A 6 -33.66 -24.02 -45.67
N THR A 7 -32.39 -24.25 -45.32
CA THR A 7 -31.55 -23.35 -44.49
C THR A 7 -30.08 -23.80 -44.42
N ASP A 8 -29.22 -22.84 -44.75
CA ASP A 8 -27.93 -22.50 -44.13
C ASP A 8 -26.73 -23.46 -44.29
N VAL A 9 -25.77 -23.09 -45.17
CA VAL A 9 -24.69 -22.10 -44.97
C VAL A 9 -23.53 -22.69 -44.15
N TRP A 10 -22.49 -23.08 -44.91
CA TRP A 10 -21.06 -23.02 -44.59
C TRP A 10 -20.57 -23.89 -43.43
N LYS A 11 -20.23 -25.15 -43.76
CA LYS A 11 -19.36 -26.00 -42.94
C LYS A 11 -17.91 -25.92 -43.42
N GLY A 12 -17.08 -25.30 -42.58
CA GLY A 12 -15.76 -25.81 -42.19
C GLY A 12 -14.61 -25.68 -43.20
N ASN A 13 -13.97 -24.51 -43.24
CA ASN A 13 -12.57 -24.42 -43.66
C ASN A 13 -11.65 -24.80 -42.49
N PRO A 14 -10.66 -25.69 -42.69
CA PRO A 14 -9.72 -26.12 -41.67
C PRO A 14 -8.45 -25.27 -41.72
N ALA A 15 -8.28 -24.35 -40.79
CA ALA A 15 -6.99 -23.76 -40.44
C ALA A 15 -7.15 -22.91 -39.18
N PHE A 16 -6.51 -23.30 -38.08
CA PHE A 16 -5.79 -22.45 -37.12
C PHE A 16 -5.46 -23.28 -35.87
N ASP A 17 -4.66 -24.34 -36.07
CA ASP A 17 -3.68 -24.71 -35.06
C ASP A 17 -2.51 -23.75 -35.22
N LYS A 18 -2.39 -22.78 -34.31
CA LYS A 18 -1.11 -22.30 -33.76
C LYS A 18 -1.36 -21.17 -32.76
N GLU A 19 -0.73 -21.36 -31.61
CA GLU A 19 -0.18 -20.31 -30.76
C GLU A 19 -1.16 -19.59 -29.83
N ASN A 20 -1.53 -20.35 -28.80
CA ASN A 20 -1.64 -19.85 -27.43
C ASN A 20 -0.31 -19.20 -27.01
N GLN A 21 -0.06 -17.96 -27.42
CA GLN A 21 1.06 -17.15 -26.93
C GLN A 21 0.67 -16.51 -25.61
N ASN A 22 1.26 -17.07 -24.55
CA ASN A 22 1.38 -16.55 -23.20
C ASN A 22 1.26 -15.01 -23.11
N LEU A 23 0.20 -14.58 -22.45
CA LEU A 23 0.22 -13.33 -21.68
C LEU A 23 1.43 -13.39 -20.73
N PRO A 24 2.24 -12.32 -20.58
CA PRO A 24 3.30 -12.33 -19.60
C PRO A 24 2.67 -12.45 -18.22
N ALA A 25 2.88 -13.59 -17.57
CA ALA A 25 2.62 -13.75 -16.16
C ALA A 25 3.28 -12.57 -15.43
N SER A 26 2.48 -11.78 -14.72
CA SER A 26 2.99 -10.86 -13.72
C SER A 26 3.97 -11.65 -12.86
N VAL A 27 5.26 -11.32 -12.95
CA VAL A 27 6.31 -11.98 -12.16
C VAL A 27 5.96 -11.77 -10.70
N GLU A 28 5.32 -12.76 -10.09
CA GLU A 28 5.08 -12.79 -8.66
C GLU A 28 6.45 -12.78 -8.00
N LYS A 29 6.82 -11.64 -7.42
CA LYS A 29 8.08 -11.50 -6.67
C LYS A 29 8.10 -12.62 -5.62
N SER A 30 9.18 -13.40 -5.57
CA SER A 30 9.28 -14.48 -4.58
C SER A 30 9.01 -13.95 -3.16
N PRO A 31 8.38 -14.74 -2.28
CA PRO A 31 8.05 -14.30 -0.92
C PRO A 31 9.25 -13.71 -0.16
N GLU A 32 10.46 -14.25 -0.40
CA GLU A 32 11.71 -13.77 0.17
C GLU A 32 12.12 -12.39 -0.36
N LEU A 33 12.00 -12.17 -1.67
CA LEU A 33 12.29 -10.87 -2.27
C LEU A 33 11.30 -9.81 -1.78
N LEU A 34 10.03 -10.16 -1.68
CA LEU A 34 9.00 -9.28 -1.14
C LEU A 34 9.29 -8.93 0.32
N ALA A 35 9.62 -9.92 1.16
CA ALA A 35 10.00 -9.71 2.56
C ALA A 35 11.20 -8.78 2.70
N LYS A 36 12.23 -8.98 1.88
CA LYS A 36 13.42 -8.13 1.86
C LYS A 36 13.08 -6.68 1.50
N ASN A 37 12.19 -6.46 0.54
CA ASN A 37 11.75 -5.11 0.17
C ASN A 37 10.95 -4.46 1.31
N LEU A 38 10.03 -5.19 1.94
CA LEU A 38 9.28 -4.69 3.11
C LEU A 38 10.22 -4.34 4.27
N VAL A 39 11.24 -5.16 4.55
CA VAL A 39 12.26 -4.88 5.57
C VAL A 39 12.99 -3.57 5.27
N ARG A 40 13.36 -3.31 4.01
CA ARG A 40 14.01 -2.05 3.62
C ARG A 40 13.11 -0.84 3.90
N VAL A 41 11.83 -0.92 3.49
CA VAL A 41 10.85 0.13 3.74
C VAL A 41 10.67 0.37 5.24
N ALA A 42 10.51 -0.70 6.02
CA ALA A 42 10.34 -0.63 7.47
C ALA A 42 11.52 0.06 8.17
N ILE A 43 12.75 -0.23 7.75
CA ILE A 43 13.96 0.46 8.25
C ILE A 43 13.90 1.97 7.98
N GLY A 44 13.37 2.38 6.82
CA GLY A 44 13.16 3.79 6.48
C GLY A 44 12.20 4.49 7.44
N PHE A 45 11.09 3.84 7.79
CA PHE A 45 10.13 4.36 8.78
C PHE A 45 10.71 4.37 10.20
N GLU A 46 11.47 3.35 10.57
CA GLU A 46 12.13 3.30 11.89
C GLU A 46 13.14 4.43 12.07
N LYS A 47 13.95 4.73 11.04
CA LYS A 47 14.88 5.88 11.05
C LYS A 47 14.17 7.23 11.16
N LYS A 48 12.93 7.32 10.67
CA LYS A 48 12.06 8.50 10.83
C LYS A 48 11.33 8.50 12.19
N HIS A 49 11.67 7.59 13.11
CA HIS A 49 10.98 7.38 14.38
C HIS A 49 9.47 7.09 14.25
N ARG A 50 9.03 6.58 13.11
CA ARG A 50 7.63 6.16 12.87
C ARG A 50 7.45 4.70 13.30
N LEU A 51 7.61 4.46 14.61
CA LEU A 51 7.77 3.11 15.18
C LEU A 51 6.56 2.20 14.94
N ALA A 52 5.33 2.72 15.10
CA ALA A 52 4.12 1.93 14.86
C ALA A 52 4.00 1.47 13.39
N THR A 53 4.35 2.35 12.45
CA THR A 53 4.39 2.05 11.02
C THR A 53 5.47 1.01 10.71
N ALA A 54 6.68 1.23 11.22
CA ALA A 54 7.78 0.29 11.07
C ALA A 54 7.43 -1.11 11.60
N PHE A 55 6.86 -1.18 12.81
CA PHE A 55 6.37 -2.42 13.42
C PHE A 55 5.37 -3.14 12.51
N GLY A 56 4.36 -2.43 12.00
CA GLY A 56 3.36 -3.00 11.10
C GLY A 56 3.98 -3.64 9.86
N ILE A 57 4.96 -2.98 9.25
CA ILE A 57 5.64 -3.46 8.04
C ILE A 57 6.58 -4.63 8.35
N PHE A 58 7.35 -4.57 9.44
CA PHE A 58 8.16 -5.72 9.88
C PHE A 58 7.32 -6.94 10.21
N LYS A 59 6.16 -6.75 10.85
CA LYS A 59 5.23 -7.83 11.16
C LYS A 59 4.76 -8.51 9.88
N ARG A 60 4.46 -7.71 8.84
CA ARG A 60 4.11 -8.28 7.54
C ARG A 60 5.26 -9.03 6.89
N ALA A 61 6.46 -8.44 6.92
CA ALA A 61 7.66 -9.08 6.38
C ALA A 61 7.94 -10.42 7.06
N ASN A 62 7.77 -10.50 8.39
CA ASN A 62 7.96 -11.73 9.14
C ASN A 62 6.90 -12.80 8.78
N HIS A 63 5.66 -12.38 8.60
CA HIS A 63 4.55 -13.28 8.25
C HIS A 63 4.71 -13.91 6.87
N ILE A 64 5.26 -13.20 5.89
CA ILE A 64 5.40 -13.72 4.51
C ILE A 64 6.68 -14.55 4.31
N LEU A 65 7.60 -14.54 5.26
CA LEU A 65 8.81 -15.35 5.17
C LEU A 65 8.45 -16.84 5.36
N PRO A 66 8.95 -17.74 4.49
CA PRO A 66 8.70 -19.17 4.64
C PRO A 66 9.44 -19.77 5.85
N LYS A 67 10.56 -19.15 6.24
CA LYS A 67 11.36 -19.53 7.40
C LYS A 67 11.38 -18.38 8.39
N GLU A 68 11.13 -18.71 9.66
CA GLU A 68 11.19 -17.75 10.75
C GLU A 68 12.58 -17.09 10.85
N SER A 69 12.59 -15.78 11.14
CA SER A 69 13.80 -14.97 11.28
C SER A 69 13.93 -14.48 12.72
N THR A 70 14.85 -15.09 13.48
CA THR A 70 15.12 -14.72 14.88
C THR A 70 15.42 -13.22 15.03
N LYS A 71 16.25 -12.67 14.15
CA LYS A 71 16.59 -11.24 14.14
C LYS A 71 15.37 -10.33 13.94
N LEU A 72 14.41 -10.77 13.12
CA LEU A 72 13.21 -9.99 12.84
C LEU A 72 12.22 -10.09 14.00
N THR A 73 12.07 -11.27 14.58
CA THR A 73 11.28 -11.50 15.81
C THR A 73 11.81 -10.67 16.98
N GLU A 74 13.13 -10.67 17.21
CA GLU A 74 13.77 -9.83 18.25
C GLU A 74 13.54 -8.33 18.00
N ARG A 75 13.63 -7.89 16.74
CA ARG A 75 13.37 -6.49 16.38
C ARG A 75 11.92 -6.09 16.62
N LEU A 76 10.97 -6.97 16.31
CA LEU A 76 9.56 -6.77 16.61
C LEU A 76 9.32 -6.67 18.13
N GLY A 77 10.00 -7.50 18.93
CA GLY A 77 9.96 -7.42 20.39
C GLY A 77 10.40 -6.05 20.91
N ARG A 78 11.55 -5.54 20.46
CA ARG A 78 12.03 -4.20 20.85
C ARG A 78 11.07 -3.08 20.45
N LEU A 79 10.56 -3.11 19.22
CA LEU A 79 9.61 -2.10 18.74
C LEU A 79 8.28 -2.14 19.52
N GLN A 80 7.86 -3.32 19.97
CA GLN A 80 6.69 -3.48 20.82
C GLN A 80 6.92 -2.90 22.23
N GLU A 81 8.11 -3.09 22.80
CA GLU A 81 8.47 -2.48 24.09
C GLU A 81 8.51 -0.95 24.01
N GLU A 82 9.07 -0.40 22.94
CA GLU A 82 9.15 1.05 22.71
C GLU A 82 7.79 1.66 22.33
N CYS A 83 6.94 0.91 21.61
CA CYS A 83 5.63 1.36 21.15
C CYS A 83 4.56 0.29 21.38
N PRO A 84 4.06 0.12 22.62
CA PRO A 84 3.11 -0.95 22.95
C PRO A 84 1.80 -0.88 22.17
N THR A 85 1.38 0.33 21.77
CA THR A 85 0.15 0.55 21.01
C THR A 85 0.24 0.02 19.57
N ALA A 86 1.44 -0.21 19.03
CA ALA A 86 1.65 -0.69 17.66
C ALA A 86 1.04 -2.08 17.43
N VAL A 87 1.04 -2.95 18.46
CA VAL A 87 0.50 -4.31 18.37
C VAL A 87 -1.00 -4.29 18.09
N ASN A 88 -1.74 -3.43 18.81
CA ASN A 88 -3.18 -3.28 18.68
C ASN A 88 -3.58 -2.58 17.37
N GLN A 89 -2.64 -1.88 16.74
CA GLN A 89 -2.87 -1.15 15.51
C GLN A 89 -2.56 -2.00 14.27
N ALA A 90 -1.79 -3.07 14.38
CA ALA A 90 -1.45 -3.90 13.23
C ALA A 90 -2.72 -4.48 12.56
N PRO A 91 -2.86 -4.37 11.22
CA PRO A 91 -3.98 -4.97 10.51
C PRO A 91 -4.05 -6.50 10.65
N PRO A 92 -5.21 -7.12 10.35
CA PRO A 92 -5.36 -8.57 10.28
C PRO A 92 -4.37 -9.20 9.28
N GLN A 93 -3.82 -10.36 9.62
CA GLN A 93 -2.79 -11.01 8.78
C GLN A 93 -3.38 -11.73 7.56
N GLU A 94 -4.68 -12.04 7.56
CA GLU A 94 -5.37 -12.71 6.44
C GLU A 94 -5.43 -11.83 5.17
N LEU A 95 -5.15 -10.52 5.31
CA LEU A 95 -5.10 -9.60 4.18
C LEU A 95 -3.96 -9.97 3.20
N SER A 96 -4.16 -9.66 1.92
CA SER A 96 -3.07 -9.63 0.95
C SER A 96 -2.01 -8.61 1.37
N THR A 97 -0.76 -8.79 0.93
CA THR A 97 0.33 -7.88 1.32
C THR A 97 0.04 -6.45 0.90
N THR A 98 -0.51 -6.25 -0.31
CA THR A 98 -0.90 -4.93 -0.79
C THR A 98 -1.98 -4.29 0.09
N ALA A 99 -3.06 -5.02 0.41
CA ALA A 99 -4.15 -4.49 1.25
C ALA A 99 -3.67 -4.19 2.68
N TYR A 100 -2.83 -5.06 3.23
CA TYR A 100 -2.20 -4.85 4.53
C TYR A 100 -1.36 -3.57 4.54
N MET A 101 -0.50 -3.38 3.53
CA MET A 101 0.38 -2.22 3.44
C MET A 101 -0.40 -0.92 3.27
N VAL A 102 -1.47 -0.91 2.48
CA VAL A 102 -2.37 0.25 2.37
C VAL A 102 -2.90 0.64 3.75
N LYS A 103 -3.37 -0.32 4.56
CA LYS A 103 -3.90 -0.02 5.90
C LYS A 103 -2.84 0.53 6.87
N VAL A 104 -1.62 0.00 6.83
CA VAL A 104 -0.51 0.52 7.63
C VAL A 104 -0.17 1.96 7.24
N LEU A 105 -0.08 2.23 5.94
CA LEU A 105 0.30 3.54 5.40
C LEU A 105 -0.84 4.57 5.48
N GLU A 106 -2.11 4.17 5.41
CA GLU A 106 -3.25 5.05 5.71
C GLU A 106 -3.19 5.57 7.14
N ARG A 107 -2.86 4.70 8.10
CA ARG A 107 -2.68 5.11 9.50
C ARG A 107 -1.47 6.03 9.66
N ASP A 108 -0.34 5.72 9.01
CA ASP A 108 0.84 6.59 9.01
C ASP A 108 0.50 7.99 8.48
N LEU A 109 -0.16 8.06 7.33
CA LEU A 109 -0.61 9.30 6.72
C LEU A 109 -1.45 10.13 7.69
N MET A 110 -2.48 9.54 8.29
CA MET A 110 -3.34 10.23 9.26
C MET A 110 -2.58 10.69 10.49
N SER A 111 -1.61 9.90 10.98
CA SER A 111 -0.73 10.29 12.08
C SER A 111 0.10 11.52 11.74
N VAL A 112 0.74 11.54 10.56
CA VAL A 112 1.54 12.68 10.09
C VAL A 112 0.66 13.91 9.88
N LEU A 113 -0.52 13.76 9.29
CA LEU A 113 -1.44 14.87 9.06
C LEU A 113 -1.91 15.52 10.37
N ASN A 114 -2.12 14.74 11.42
CA ASN A 114 -2.62 15.23 12.71
C ASN A 114 -1.54 15.65 13.70
N HIS A 115 -0.37 14.99 13.67
CA HIS A 115 0.65 15.13 14.72
C HIS A 115 2.03 15.44 14.18
N GLY A 116 2.27 15.27 12.88
CA GLY A 116 3.56 15.54 12.27
C GLY A 116 3.96 17.01 12.36
N THR A 117 5.25 17.25 12.33
CA THR A 117 5.84 18.59 12.21
C THR A 117 5.64 19.17 10.81
N THR A 118 5.88 20.48 10.65
CA THR A 118 5.90 21.12 9.32
C THR A 118 6.84 20.39 8.35
N ASN A 119 8.02 19.99 8.82
CA ASN A 119 8.99 19.27 8.00
C ASN A 119 8.50 17.88 7.56
N GLU A 120 7.76 17.17 8.41
CA GLU A 120 7.18 15.88 8.04
C GLU A 120 6.01 16.03 7.06
N LEU A 121 5.22 17.09 7.22
CA LEU A 121 4.15 17.43 6.29
C LEU A 121 4.69 17.79 4.91
N THR A 122 5.79 18.55 4.81
CA THR A 122 6.37 18.93 3.52
C THR A 122 7.02 17.76 2.78
N GLN A 123 7.30 16.66 3.47
CA GLN A 123 7.74 15.41 2.85
C GLN A 123 6.57 14.61 2.24
N LEU A 124 5.31 14.96 2.56
CA LEU A 124 4.16 14.31 1.95
C LEU A 124 3.97 14.79 0.51
N HIS A 125 3.68 13.85 -0.39
CA HIS A 125 3.43 14.17 -1.79
C HIS A 125 2.31 15.20 -1.92
N ALA A 126 2.54 16.22 -2.77
CA ALA A 126 1.63 17.34 -2.99
C ALA A 126 1.39 18.29 -1.79
N ILE A 127 2.13 18.18 -0.69
CA ILE A 127 2.12 19.15 0.41
C ILE A 127 3.45 19.91 0.43
N GLY A 128 3.45 21.16 -0.03
CA GLY A 128 4.58 22.08 0.12
C GLY A 128 4.45 22.94 1.38
N VAL A 129 5.45 23.78 1.67
CA VAL A 129 5.54 24.60 2.91
C VAL A 129 4.23 25.35 3.22
N LYS A 130 3.70 26.10 2.25
CA LYS A 130 2.42 26.83 2.44
C LYS A 130 1.24 25.93 2.76
N ARG A 131 1.16 24.74 2.15
CA ARG A 131 0.09 23.78 2.44
C ARG A 131 0.30 23.13 3.81
N ALA A 132 1.55 22.88 4.21
CA ALA A 132 1.86 22.32 5.53
C ALA A 132 1.40 23.25 6.66
N GLU A 133 1.64 24.55 6.52
CA GLU A 133 1.14 25.58 7.46
C GLU A 133 -0.39 25.54 7.57
N LEU A 134 -1.10 25.57 6.43
CA LEU A 134 -2.55 25.50 6.42
C LEU A 134 -3.10 24.17 6.95
N VAL A 135 -2.37 23.06 6.74
CA VAL A 135 -2.72 21.75 7.29
C VAL A 135 -2.64 21.78 8.82
N LEU A 136 -1.61 22.43 9.38
CA LEU A 136 -1.46 22.58 10.84
C LEU A 136 -2.63 23.35 11.46
N GLU A 137 -3.05 24.45 10.82
CA GLU A 137 -4.14 25.31 11.29
C GLU A 137 -5.51 24.62 11.32
N LYS A 138 -5.72 23.60 10.47
CA LYS A 138 -7.01 22.93 10.31
C LYS A 138 -7.10 21.58 11.02
N ARG A 139 -6.08 21.20 11.79
CA ARG A 139 -6.12 20.00 12.65
C ARG A 139 -7.22 20.10 13.72
N PRO A 140 -7.76 18.96 14.19
CA PRO A 140 -7.49 17.59 13.73
C PRO A 140 -8.39 17.16 12.55
N TYR A 141 -7.96 16.10 11.87
CA TYR A 141 -8.68 15.41 10.80
C TYR A 141 -9.09 14.01 11.26
N GLN A 142 -10.36 13.65 11.07
CA GLN A 142 -10.86 12.31 11.37
C GLN A 142 -10.71 11.35 10.18
N GLN A 143 -10.75 11.89 8.97
CA GLN A 143 -10.62 11.17 7.71
C GLN A 143 -9.93 12.06 6.67
N LEU A 144 -9.40 11.44 5.62
CA LEU A 144 -8.53 12.13 4.67
C LEU A 144 -9.28 13.20 3.85
N GLU A 145 -10.57 12.98 3.58
CA GLU A 145 -11.45 13.87 2.83
C GLU A 145 -11.60 15.25 3.49
N GLU A 146 -11.37 15.34 4.81
CA GLU A 146 -11.43 16.58 5.57
C GLU A 146 -10.32 17.56 5.19
N LEU A 147 -9.27 17.11 4.51
CA LEU A 147 -8.26 17.99 3.92
C LEU A 147 -8.86 18.98 2.92
N ARG A 148 -10.08 18.76 2.40
CA ARG A 148 -10.80 19.75 1.56
C ARG A 148 -11.04 21.08 2.27
N ARG A 149 -10.97 21.13 3.61
CA ARG A 149 -11.03 22.37 4.41
C ARG A 149 -9.78 23.23 4.27
N VAL A 150 -8.68 22.65 3.81
CA VAL A 150 -7.39 23.31 3.61
C VAL A 150 -7.38 23.97 2.24
N PRO A 151 -7.13 25.30 2.14
CA PRO A 151 -7.05 25.98 0.86
C PRO A 151 -6.06 25.31 -0.09
N GLY A 152 -6.50 25.03 -1.31
CA GLY A 152 -5.69 24.38 -2.35
C GLY A 152 -5.59 22.85 -2.27
N MET A 153 -6.28 22.20 -1.34
CA MET A 153 -6.41 20.73 -1.26
C MET A 153 -7.70 20.25 -1.94
N SER A 154 -7.67 20.12 -3.25
CA SER A 154 -8.81 19.57 -4.02
C SER A 154 -8.90 18.05 -3.89
N ALA A 155 -10.04 17.46 -4.28
CA ALA A 155 -10.22 16.01 -4.30
C ALA A 155 -9.13 15.28 -5.10
N ASN A 156 -8.68 15.84 -6.23
CA ASN A 156 -7.60 15.27 -7.03
C ASN A 156 -6.24 15.33 -6.32
N VAL A 157 -5.95 16.43 -5.61
CA VAL A 157 -4.71 16.54 -4.81
C VAL A 157 -4.71 15.51 -3.69
N ILE A 158 -5.84 15.35 -3.01
CA ILE A 158 -6.01 14.38 -1.92
C ILE A 158 -5.86 12.94 -2.45
N ALA A 159 -6.46 12.62 -3.60
CA ALA A 159 -6.32 11.31 -4.22
C ALA A 159 -4.87 10.99 -4.58
N ARG A 160 -4.13 11.96 -5.15
CA ARG A 160 -2.70 11.78 -5.46
C ARG A 160 -1.84 11.62 -4.21
N LEU A 161 -2.13 12.37 -3.15
CA LEU A 161 -1.47 12.21 -1.85
C LEU A 161 -1.69 10.80 -1.32
N HIS A 162 -2.94 10.32 -1.28
CA HIS A 162 -3.28 8.98 -0.81
C HIS A 162 -2.60 7.89 -1.64
N GLN A 163 -2.76 7.94 -2.97
CA GLN A 163 -2.18 6.97 -3.89
C GLN A 163 -0.65 6.91 -3.76
N HIS A 164 0.02 8.06 -3.71
CA HIS A 164 1.46 8.11 -3.58
C HIS A 164 1.91 7.56 -2.23
N HIS A 165 1.24 7.95 -1.14
CA HIS A 165 1.65 7.56 0.20
C HIS A 165 1.38 6.08 0.49
N THR A 166 0.27 5.53 0.00
CA THR A 166 -0.12 4.13 0.25
C THR A 166 0.49 3.14 -0.73
N ASN A 167 1.08 3.61 -1.83
CA ASN A 167 1.97 2.79 -2.65
C ASN A 167 3.32 2.62 -1.93
N TRP A 168 3.45 1.50 -1.20
CA TRP A 168 4.63 1.18 -0.40
C TRP A 168 5.94 1.10 -1.23
N GLU A 169 5.87 0.88 -2.54
CA GLU A 169 7.04 0.88 -3.41
C GLU A 169 7.68 2.27 -3.55
N ASN A 170 6.93 3.35 -3.30
CA ASN A 170 7.45 4.72 -3.27
C ASN A 170 8.33 5.02 -2.04
N HIS A 171 8.42 4.09 -1.09
CA HIS A 171 9.18 4.25 0.16
C HIS A 171 10.43 3.36 0.23
N GLN A 172 10.84 2.75 -0.90
CA GLN A 172 12.02 1.88 -0.98
C GLN A 172 13.36 2.60 -1.01
#